data_AF-A0A7V8R466-F1
#
_entry.id   AF-A0A7V8R466-F1
#
_cell.length_a   1.000
_cell.length_b   1.000
_cell.length_c   1.000
_cell.angle_alpha   90.00
_cell.angle_beta   90.00
_cell.angle_gamma   90.00
#
_symmetry.space_group_name_H-M   'P 1'
#
loop_
_entity.id
_entity.type
_entity.pdbx_description
1 polymer ?
#
loop_
_entity_poly.entity_id
_entity_poly.type
_entity_poly.pdbx_seq_one_letter_code
_entity_poly.pdbx_strand_id
1 'polypeptide(L)'
;MDYDTRFAKRIFPASAKTIDTLAARDDNFRELCADFSVADELRRKWETSSAAERNERHAEFVELVETLRSEIEAALESASVTVIKLLPRR
;
A
#
# COMPACT_ATOMS: atom_id res chain seq x y z
N MET A 1 -0.14 16.10 9.64
CA MET A 1 -0.32 14.68 10.04
C MET A 1 0.71 13.87 9.27
N ASP A 2 1.53 13.09 9.96
CA ASP A 2 2.43 12.11 9.34
C ASP A 2 1.58 10.86 9.10
N TYR A 3 1.16 10.65 7.87
CA TYR A 3 0.42 9.46 7.46
C TYR A 3 1.42 8.35 7.18
N ASP A 4 1.14 7.10 7.56
CA ASP A 4 2.05 5.98 7.24
C ASP A 4 1.90 5.54 5.77
N THR A 5 2.19 6.47 4.86
CA THR A 5 2.28 6.22 3.42
C THR A 5 3.73 5.99 2.98
N ARG A 6 4.69 6.09 3.91
CA ARG A 6 6.13 6.03 3.58
C ARG A 6 6.50 4.68 2.98
N PHE A 7 5.92 3.60 3.49
CA PHE A 7 6.12 2.28 2.92
C PHE A 7 5.55 2.19 1.50
N ALA A 8 4.28 2.55 1.30
CA ALA A 8 3.67 2.61 -0.02
C ALA A 8 4.49 3.46 -1.02
N LYS A 9 4.98 4.63 -0.62
CA LYS A 9 5.80 5.49 -1.49
C LYS A 9 7.16 4.89 -1.86
N ARG A 10 7.74 4.04 -1.00
CA ARG A 10 8.97 3.29 -1.35
C ARG A 10 8.69 2.20 -2.39
N ILE A 11 7.54 1.53 -2.29
CA ILE A 11 7.13 0.48 -3.24
C ILE A 11 6.68 1.08 -4.58
N PHE A 12 6.03 2.24 -4.55
CA PHE A 12 5.49 2.94 -5.72
C PHE A 12 6.10 4.34 -5.90
N PRO A 13 7.42 4.46 -6.16
CA PRO A 13 8.09 5.76 -6.19
C PRO A 13 7.58 6.68 -7.29
N ALA A 14 7.17 6.13 -8.44
CA ALA A 14 6.58 6.90 -9.54
C ALA A 14 5.24 7.56 -9.18
N SER A 15 4.52 7.00 -8.20
CA SER A 15 3.20 7.45 -7.78
C SER A 15 3.23 8.21 -6.44
N ALA A 16 4.40 8.56 -5.91
CA ALA A 16 4.54 9.14 -4.57
C ALA A 16 3.67 10.40 -4.36
N LYS A 17 3.60 11.30 -5.35
CA LYS A 17 2.74 12.50 -5.28
C LYS A 17 1.25 12.16 -5.31
N THR A 18 0.87 11.15 -6.09
CA THR A 18 -0.52 10.65 -6.16
C THR A 18 -0.93 10.04 -4.83
N ILE A 19 -0.03 9.25 -4.21
CA ILE A 19 -0.23 8.68 -2.87
C ILE A 19 -0.45 9.78 -1.83
N ASP A 20 0.41 10.80 -1.80
CA ASP A 20 0.26 11.92 -0.86
C ASP A 20 -1.06 12.67 -1.06
N THR A 21 -1.45 12.89 -2.32
CA THR A 21 -2.72 13.56 -2.65
C THR A 21 -3.94 12.73 -2.26
N LEU A 22 -3.90 11.42 -2.51
CA LEU A 22 -5.01 10.52 -2.25
C LEU A 22 -5.17 10.30 -0.74
N ALA A 23 -4.10 10.02 -0.01
CA ALA A 23 -4.12 9.83 1.44
C ALA A 23 -4.56 11.08 2.23
N ALA A 24 -4.36 12.28 1.65
CA ALA A 24 -4.81 13.54 2.25
C ALA A 24 -6.34 13.76 2.16
N ARG A 25 -7.04 13.05 1.26
CA ARG A 25 -8.48 13.25 1.00
C ARG A 25 -9.33 11.99 1.12
N ASP A 26 -8.70 10.83 1.19
CA ASP A 26 -9.34 9.52 1.24
C ASP A 26 -8.80 8.75 2.45
N ASP A 27 -9.63 8.69 3.50
CA ASP A 27 -9.31 8.05 4.76
C ASP A 27 -9.15 6.54 4.61
N ASN A 28 -9.95 5.91 3.74
CA ASN A 28 -9.87 4.48 3.46
C ASN A 28 -8.56 4.13 2.74
N PHE A 29 -8.15 4.94 1.76
CA PHE A 29 -6.85 4.76 1.12
C PHE A 29 -5.67 4.98 2.09
N ARG A 30 -5.83 5.89 3.04
CA ARG A 30 -4.83 6.12 4.08
C ARG A 30 -4.71 4.91 5.01
N GLU A 31 -5.82 4.34 5.46
CA GLU A 31 -5.83 3.12 6.27
C GLU A 31 -5.22 1.94 5.50
N LEU A 32 -5.56 1.78 4.22
CA LEU A 32 -4.95 0.79 3.33
C LEU A 32 -3.41 0.90 3.27
N CYS A 33 -2.87 2.12 3.20
CA CYS A 33 -1.41 2.33 3.23
C CYS A 33 -0.79 1.93 4.58
N ALA A 34 -1.48 2.18 5.70
CA ALA A 34 -1.02 1.81 7.03
C ALA A 34 -1.04 0.29 7.22
N ASP A 35 -2.12 -0.38 6.80
CA ASP A 35 -2.22 -1.84 6.84
C ASP A 35 -1.12 -2.51 6.01
N PHE A 36 -0.80 -1.94 4.84
CA PHE A 36 0.29 -2.43 4.00
C PHE A 36 1.66 -2.33 4.70
N SER A 37 1.91 -1.24 5.43
CA SER A 37 3.12 -1.06 6.24
C SER A 37 3.21 -2.12 7.34
N VAL A 38 2.13 -2.29 8.11
CA VAL A 38 2.04 -3.25 9.22
C VAL A 38 2.17 -4.69 8.71
N ALA A 39 1.55 -5.04 7.59
CA ALA A 39 1.66 -6.37 7.01
C ALA A 39 3.10 -6.72 6.61
N ASP A 40 3.86 -5.79 6.03
CA ASP A 40 5.27 -6.01 5.69
C ASP A 40 6.15 -6.12 6.95
N GLU A 41 5.87 -5.36 8.00
CA GLU A 41 6.57 -5.50 9.28
C GLU A 41 6.34 -6.89 9.90
N LEU A 42 5.08 -7.36 9.91
CA LEU A 42 4.72 -8.69 10.41
C LEU A 42 5.34 -9.79 9.54
N ARG A 43 5.34 -9.63 8.22
CA ARG A 43 6.02 -10.54 7.29
C ARG A 43 7.50 -10.69 7.66
N ARG A 44 8.25 -9.59 7.79
CA ARG A 44 9.69 -9.62 8.16
C ARG A 44 9.93 -10.21 9.55
N LYS A 45 9.03 -9.93 10.50
CA LYS A 45 9.09 -10.52 11.84
C LYS A 45 8.95 -12.04 11.79
N TRP A 46 7.99 -12.55 11.01
CA TRP A 46 7.81 -13.99 10.83
C TRP A 46 8.90 -14.62 9.99
N GLU A 47 9.49 -13.92 9.02
CA GLU A 47 10.63 -14.42 8.23
C GLU A 47 11.81 -14.84 9.12
N THR A 48 12.04 -14.12 10.23
CA THR A 48 13.17 -14.32 11.15
C THR A 48 12.80 -15.01 12.48
N SER A 49 11.53 -15.38 12.67
CA SER A 49 11.06 -15.99 13.91
C SER A 49 11.64 -17.40 14.12
N SER A 50 11.72 -17.86 15.36
CA SER A 50 12.10 -19.24 15.72
C SER A 50 10.89 -20.12 16.06
N ALA A 51 9.68 -19.58 15.97
CA ALA A 51 8.44 -20.29 16.27
C ALA A 51 8.17 -21.44 15.29
N ALA A 52 7.38 -22.43 15.72
CA ALA A 52 7.06 -23.60 14.89
C ALA A 52 6.15 -23.22 13.71
N GLU A 53 5.22 -22.29 13.95
CA GLU A 53 4.28 -21.74 12.97
C GLU A 53 4.90 -20.70 12.02
N ARG A 54 6.21 -20.44 12.12
CA ARG A 54 6.92 -19.42 11.36
C ARG A 54 6.59 -19.42 9.87
N ASN A 55 6.73 -20.58 9.23
CA ASN A 55 6.56 -20.70 7.80
C ASN A 55 5.11 -20.43 7.38
N GLU A 56 4.15 -20.90 8.17
CA GLU A 56 2.72 -20.69 7.93
C GLU A 56 2.36 -19.21 8.07
N ARG A 57 2.71 -18.59 9.21
CA ARG A 57 2.45 -17.16 9.44
C ARG A 57 3.16 -16.28 8.42
N HIS A 58 4.40 -16.59 8.07
CA HIS A 58 5.12 -15.86 7.03
C HIS A 58 4.41 -15.95 5.68
N ALA A 59 3.93 -17.13 5.27
CA ALA A 59 3.19 -17.30 4.03
C ALA A 59 1.90 -16.48 4.01
N GLU A 60 1.12 -16.48 5.10
CA GLU A 60 -0.08 -15.64 5.21
C GLU A 60 0.23 -14.15 5.04
N PHE A 61 1.28 -13.64 5.70
CA PHE A 61 1.64 -12.23 5.57
C PHE A 61 2.24 -11.89 4.19
N VAL A 62 2.87 -12.85 3.50
CA VAL A 62 3.25 -12.67 2.08
C VAL A 62 2.00 -12.47 1.22
N GLU A 63 0.99 -13.33 1.36
CA GLU A 63 -0.27 -13.22 0.60
C GLU A 63 -1.02 -11.92 0.91
N LEU A 64 -1.04 -11.50 2.19
CA LEU A 64 -1.65 -10.24 2.60
C LEU A 64 -0.91 -9.04 2.01
N VAL A 65 0.43 -9.03 2.05
CA VAL A 65 1.25 -7.96 1.45
C VAL A 65 0.97 -7.83 -0.05
N GLU A 66 0.92 -8.95 -0.78
CA GLU A 66 0.62 -8.90 -2.22
C GLU A 66 -0.81 -8.44 -2.50
N THR A 67 -1.79 -8.83 -1.68
CA THR A 67 -3.18 -8.37 -1.80
C THR A 67 -3.28 -6.86 -1.61
N LEU A 68 -2.74 -6.34 -0.50
CA LEU A 68 -2.74 -4.90 -0.20
C LEU A 68 -1.97 -4.10 -1.26
N ARG A 69 -0.88 -4.65 -1.78
CA ARG A 69 -0.14 -4.05 -2.90
C ARG A 69 -1.02 -3.91 -4.15
N SER A 70 -1.74 -4.96 -4.53
CA SER A 70 -2.66 -4.93 -5.68
C SER A 70 -3.81 -3.94 -5.48
N GLU A 71 -4.36 -3.85 -4.27
CA GLU A 71 -5.41 -2.85 -3.95
C GLU A 71 -4.90 -1.41 -4.07
N ILE A 72 -3.69 -1.14 -3.58
CA ILE A 72 -3.04 0.18 -3.73
C ILE A 72 -2.80 0.48 -5.21
N GLU A 73 -2.31 -0.50 -5.99
CA GLU A 73 -2.10 -0.33 -7.43
C GLU A 73 -3.40 0.03 -8.17
N ALA A 74 -4.49 -0.68 -7.88
CA ALA A 74 -5.81 -0.39 -8.45
C ALA A 74 -6.33 0.99 -8.04
N ALA A 75 -6.13 1.40 -6.77
CA ALA A 75 -6.50 2.72 -6.29
C ALA A 75 -5.71 3.82 -7.04
N LEU A 76 -4.41 3.61 -7.27
CA LEU A 76 -3.57 4.54 -8.02
C LEU A 76 -3.96 4.63 -9.49
N GLU A 77 -4.30 3.51 -10.13
CA GLU A 77 -4.81 3.48 -11.50
C GLU A 77 -6.11 4.27 -11.60
N SER A 78 -7.07 4.04 -10.69
CA SER A 78 -8.34 4.76 -10.68
C SER A 78 -8.19 6.28 -10.48
N ALA A 79 -7.24 6.69 -9.66
CA ALA A 79 -6.90 8.09 -9.45
C ALA A 79 -6.30 8.71 -10.71
N SER A 80 -5.45 7.97 -11.44
CA SER A 80 -4.85 8.44 -12.69
C SER A 80 -5.89 8.62 -13.82
N VAL A 81 -6.86 7.70 -13.93
CA VAL A 81 -7.96 7.79 -14.90
C VAL A 81 -8.84 9.01 -14.63
N THR A 82 -9.07 9.34 -13.36
CA THR A 82 -9.85 10.52 -12.97
C THR A 82 -9.18 11.82 -13.38
N VAL A 83 -7.84 11.92 -13.25
CA VAL A 83 -7.08 13.10 -13.70
C VAL A 83 -7.16 13.28 -15.21
N ILE A 84 -7.05 12.20 -15.99
CA ILE A 84 -7.14 12.26 -17.46
C ILE A 84 -8.53 12.72 -17.92
N LYS A 85 -9.61 12.28 -17.26
CA LYS A 85 -10.98 12.71 -17.59
C LYS A 85 -11.26 14.18 -17.27
N LEU A 86 -10.56 14.77 -16.29
CA LEU A 86 -10.75 16.15 -15.86
C LEU A 86 -9.96 17.18 -16.69
N LEU A 87 -9.04 16.74 -17.56
CA LEU A 87 -8.35 17.63 -18.49
C LEU A 87 -9.20 17.82 -19.75
N PRO A 88 -9.63 19.06 -20.09
CA PRO A 88 -10.29 19.30 -21.36
C PRO A 88 -9.29 19.04 -22.49
N ARG A 89 -9.71 18.23 -23.47
CA ARG A 89 -8.99 18.08 -24.74
C ARG A 89 -8.89 19.47 -25.38
N ARG A 90 -7.68 20.02 -25.46
CA ARG A 90 -7.40 21.24 -26.23
C ARG A 90 -7.62 21.01 -27.71
#